data_AF-A0A941PPJ2-F1
#
_entry.id   AF-A0A941PPJ2-F1
#
_cell.length_a   1.000
_cell.length_b   1.000
_cell.length_c   1.000
_cell.angle_alpha   90.00
_cell.angle_beta   90.00
_cell.angle_gamma   90.00
#
_symmetry.space_group_name_H-M   'P 1'
#
loop_
_entity.id
_entity.type
_entity.pdbx_description
1 polymer ?
#
loop_
_entity_poly.entity_id
_entity_poly.type
_entity_poly.pdbx_seq_one_letter_code
_entity_poly.pdbx_strand_id
1 'polypeptide(L)' 'PAAERRQALSRAKVQLGQSMRFVGQQSVQLHGGIGVTDEYIGSHYFKYLTQLELSWGDTLHHLGQVSEHMTETAGVFA' A
#
# COMPACT_ATOMS: atom_id res chain seq x y z
N PRO A 1 13.66 18.43 -3.22
CA PRO A 1 14.34 18.44 -1.90
C PRO A 1 14.01 17.21 -1.03
N ALA A 2 14.69 16.98 0.11
CA ALA A 2 14.46 15.77 0.92
C ALA A 2 13.02 15.64 1.46
N ALA A 3 12.43 16.75 1.91
CA ALA A 3 11.04 16.80 2.39
C ALA A 3 10.02 16.44 1.28
N GLU A 4 10.18 17.05 0.12
CA GLU A 4 9.35 16.78 -1.06
C GLU A 4 9.41 15.31 -1.51
N ARG A 5 10.61 14.70 -1.50
CA ARG A 5 10.75 13.27 -1.79
C ARG A 5 10.01 12.41 -0.77
N ARG A 6 10.05 12.76 0.52
CA ARG A 6 9.32 12.03 1.57
C ARG A 6 7.80 12.09 1.34
N GLN A 7 7.27 13.26 1.00
CA GLN A 7 5.86 13.43 0.66
C GLN A 7 5.47 12.60 -0.57
N ALA A 8 6.28 12.65 -1.64
CA ALA A 8 6.05 11.86 -2.84
C ALA A 8 6.06 10.34 -2.54
N LEU A 9 6.98 9.88 -1.70
CA LEU A 9 7.05 8.47 -1.27
C LEU A 9 5.83 8.05 -0.45
N SER A 10 5.35 8.88 0.49
CA SER A 10 4.15 8.57 1.24
C SER A 10 2.92 8.45 0.33
N ARG A 11 2.76 9.36 -0.63
CA ARG A 11 1.68 9.25 -1.64
C ARG A 11 1.78 7.98 -2.47
N ALA A 12 3.00 7.64 -2.92
CA ALA A 12 3.24 6.40 -3.66
C ALA A 12 2.92 5.16 -2.80
N LYS A 13 3.30 5.14 -1.52
CA LYS A 13 3.00 4.04 -0.60
C LYS A 13 1.50 3.85 -0.38
N VAL A 14 0.71 4.92 -0.28
CA VAL A 14 -0.76 4.82 -0.21
C VAL A 14 -1.32 4.12 -1.45
N GLN A 15 -0.93 4.59 -2.63
CA GLN A 15 -1.40 4.02 -3.90
C GLN A 15 -0.98 2.55 -4.07
N LEU A 16 0.28 2.24 -3.73
CA LEU A 16 0.81 0.89 -3.79
C LEU A 16 0.08 -0.04 -2.84
N GLY A 17 -0.12 0.34 -1.57
CA GLY A 17 -0.82 -0.49 -0.60
C GLY A 17 -2.26 -0.84 -1.01
N GLN A 18 -2.99 0.15 -1.53
CA GLN A 18 -4.34 -0.07 -2.09
C GLN A 18 -4.31 -1.04 -3.28
N SER A 19 -3.36 -0.84 -4.21
CA SER A 19 -3.23 -1.66 -5.42
C SER A 19 -2.79 -3.09 -5.11
N MET A 20 -1.82 -3.27 -4.21
CA MET A 20 -1.31 -4.56 -3.75
C MET A 20 -2.41 -5.39 -3.12
N ARG A 21 -3.21 -4.78 -2.22
CA ARG A 21 -4.34 -5.44 -1.58
C ARG A 21 -5.40 -5.84 -2.61
N PHE A 22 -5.77 -4.93 -3.50
CA PHE A 22 -6.79 -5.20 -4.52
C PHE A 22 -6.37 -6.35 -5.44
N VAL A 23 -5.21 -6.26 -6.08
CA VAL A 23 -4.73 -7.28 -7.03
C VAL A 23 -4.46 -8.61 -6.32
N GLY A 24 -3.85 -8.57 -5.13
CA GLY A 24 -3.58 -9.77 -4.34
C GLY A 24 -4.86 -10.55 -4.00
N GLN A 25 -5.90 -9.85 -3.53
CA GLN A 25 -7.17 -10.47 -3.18
C GLN A 25 -7.93 -10.99 -4.41
N GLN A 26 -7.91 -10.23 -5.52
CA GLN A 26 -8.50 -10.69 -6.78
C GLN A 26 -7.80 -11.94 -7.33
N SER A 27 -6.47 -11.99 -7.23
CA SER A 27 -5.69 -13.17 -7.64
C SER A 27 -6.13 -14.40 -6.85
N VAL A 28 -6.24 -14.31 -5.52
CA VAL A 28 -6.75 -15.42 -4.69
C VAL A 28 -8.17 -15.81 -5.12
N GLN A 29 -9.06 -14.84 -5.33
CA GLN A 29 -10.45 -15.10 -5.71
C GLN A 29 -10.58 -15.82 -7.06
N LEU A 30 -9.77 -15.46 -8.06
CA LEU A 30 -9.79 -16.06 -9.40
C LEU A 30 -9.30 -17.51 -9.40
N HIS A 31 -8.33 -17.83 -8.53
CA HIS A 31 -7.75 -19.17 -8.44
C HIS A 31 -8.48 -20.07 -7.43
N GLY A 32 -9.27 -19.49 -6.53
CA GLY A 32 -9.95 -20.23 -5.47
C GLY A 32 -8.96 -20.75 -4.42
N GLY A 33 -9.25 -21.92 -3.85
CA GLY A 33 -8.47 -22.47 -2.73
C GLY A 33 -6.97 -22.66 -3.03
N ILE A 34 -6.61 -22.98 -4.28
CA ILE A 34 -5.19 -23.13 -4.67
C ILE A 34 -4.42 -21.81 -4.58
N GLY A 35 -5.10 -20.66 -4.66
CA GLY A 35 -4.54 -19.32 -4.57
C GLY A 35 -3.83 -19.01 -3.26
N VAL A 36 -4.05 -19.81 -2.21
CA VAL A 36 -3.43 -19.65 -0.88
C VAL A 36 -2.48 -20.80 -0.49
N THR A 37 -2.25 -21.75 -1.40
CA THR A 37 -1.43 -22.95 -1.15
C THR A 37 0.04 -22.75 -1.53
N ASP A 38 0.97 -23.45 -0.90
CA ASP A 38 2.42 -23.28 -1.14
C ASP A 38 2.88 -23.83 -2.50
N GLU A 39 2.10 -24.74 -3.07
CA GLU A 39 2.34 -25.37 -4.38
C GLU A 39 2.10 -24.41 -5.54
N TYR A 40 1.30 -23.35 -5.33
CA TYR A 40 0.98 -22.39 -6.37
C TYR A 40 1.88 -21.16 -6.32
N ILE A 41 2.60 -20.89 -7.41
CA ILE A 41 3.51 -19.73 -7.51
C ILE A 41 2.79 -18.39 -7.27
N GLY A 42 1.52 -18.29 -7.65
CA GLY A 42 0.70 -17.10 -7.42
C GLY A 42 0.48 -16.76 -5.94
N SER A 43 0.45 -17.76 -5.06
CA SER A 43 0.24 -17.53 -3.62
C SER A 43 1.46 -16.85 -2.99
N HIS A 44 2.67 -17.14 -3.47
CA HIS A 44 3.90 -16.50 -3.01
C HIS A 44 3.89 -15.01 -3.35
N TYR A 45 3.42 -14.64 -4.55
CA TYR A 45 3.25 -13.22 -4.88
C TYR A 45 2.24 -12.51 -3.98
N PHE A 46 1.13 -13.17 -3.61
CA PHE A 46 0.20 -12.60 -2.64
C PHE A 46 0.88 -12.33 -1.29
N LYS A 47 1.69 -13.27 -0.79
CA LYS A 47 2.46 -13.11 0.45
C LYS A 47 3.48 -11.97 0.34
N TYR A 48 4.20 -11.87 -0.78
CA TYR A 48 5.15 -10.78 -1.02
C TYR A 48 4.47 -9.42 -1.08
N LEU A 49 3.35 -9.29 -1.79
CA LEU A 49 2.59 -8.04 -1.84
C LEU A 49 2.07 -7.65 -0.46
N THR A 50 1.61 -8.61 0.34
CA THR A 50 1.19 -8.40 1.73
C THR A 50 2.36 -7.93 2.60
N GLN A 51 3.54 -8.54 2.45
CA GLN A 51 4.73 -8.13 3.17
C GLN A 51 5.17 -6.70 2.77
N LEU A 52 5.15 -6.35 1.49
CA LEU A 52 5.50 -5.02 0.99
C LEU A 52 4.52 -3.94 1.46
N GLU A 53 3.24 -4.28 1.58
CA GLU A 53 2.20 -3.38 2.11
C GLU A 53 2.55 -2.97 3.55
N LEU A 54 2.88 -3.95 4.40
CA LEU A 54 3.18 -3.75 5.82
C LEU A 54 4.59 -3.16 6.08
N SER A 55 5.52 -3.33 5.14
CA SER A 55 6.91 -2.89 5.33
C SER A 55 7.06 -1.37 5.22
N TRP A 56 7.86 -0.78 6.12
CA TRP A 56 8.17 0.67 6.19
C TRP A 56 6.97 1.59 6.43
N GLY A 57 5.90 1.08 7.04
CA GLY A 57 4.65 1.79 7.24
C GLY A 57 3.59 1.30 6.26
N ASP A 58 2.41 1.00 6.81
CA ASP A 58 1.28 0.50 6.04
C ASP A 58 0.53 1.62 5.30
N THR A 59 -0.51 1.25 4.58
CA THR A 59 -1.34 2.20 3.83
C THR A 59 -1.89 3.31 4.72
N LEU A 60 -2.31 3.00 5.95
CA LEU A 60 -2.91 3.96 6.88
C LEU A 60 -1.87 4.92 7.46
N HIS A 61 -0.69 4.43 7.80
CA HIS A 61 0.43 5.26 8.24
C HIS A 61 0.75 6.33 7.20
N HIS A 62 0.93 5.93 5.94
CA HIS A 62 1.25 6.88 4.87
C HIS A 62 0.06 7.77 4.49
N LEU A 63 -1.18 7.31 4.64
CA LEU A 63 -2.36 8.16 4.46
C LEU A 63 -2.39 9.28 5.50
N GLY A 64 -2.04 8.98 6.76
CA GLY A 64 -1.89 9.98 7.81
C GLY A 64 -0.83 11.04 7.44
N GLN A 65 0.34 10.60 6.99
CA GLN A 65 1.41 11.51 6.54
C GLN A 65 0.98 12.40 5.35
N VAL A 66 0.22 11.86 4.40
CA VAL A 66 -0.32 12.65 3.28
C VAL A 66 -1.36 13.65 3.77
N SER A 67 -2.25 13.25 4.67
CA SER A 67 -3.30 14.11 5.25
C SER A 67 -2.73 15.30 6.01
N GLU A 68 -1.70 15.06 6.83
CA GLU A 68 -1.01 16.11 7.60
C GLU A 68 -0.43 17.19 6.69
N HIS A 69 0.34 16.79 5.66
CA HIS A 69 0.93 17.75 4.70
C HIS A 69 -0.10 18.43 3.78
N MET A 70 -1.23 17.78 3.49
CA MET A 70 -2.33 18.43 2.78
C MET A 70 -2.97 19.53 3.63
N THR A 71 -3.08 19.32 4.95
CA THR A 71 -3.62 20.31 5.89
C THR A 71 -2.72 21.55 5.96
N GLU A 72 -1.39 21.35 5.99
CA GLU A 72 -0.41 22.45 5.93
C GLU A 72 -0.52 23.26 4.63
N THR A 73 -0.71 22.59 3.49
CA THR A 73 -0.74 23.24 2.16
C THR A 73 -2.07 23.94 1.89
N ALA A 74 -3.18 23.38 2.37
CA ALA A 74 -4.52 23.92 2.14
C ALA A 74 -4.82 25.19 2.94
N GLY A 75 -3.92 25.61 3.84
CA GLY A 75 -4.10 26.84 4.61
C GLY A 75 -5.37 26.83 5.46
N VAL A 76 -5.80 25.66 5.94
CA VAL A 76 -6.88 25.56 6.92
C VAL A 76 -6.31 25.95 8.28
N PHE A 77 -5.94 27.23 8.41
CA PHE A 77 -5.77 27.91 9.67
C PHE A 77 -7.10 28.58 9.99
N ALA A 78 -7.89 27.90 10.81
CA ALA A 78 -8.80 28.52 11.75
C ALA A 78 -8.35 28.10 13.15
#